data_AF-A0A2V3I132-F1
#
_entry.id   AF-A0A2V3I132-F1
#
_cell.length_a   1.000
_cell.length_b   1.000
_cell.length_c   1.000
_cell.angle_alpha   90.00
_cell.angle_beta   90.00
_cell.angle_gamma   90.00
#
_symmetry.space_group_name_H-M   'P 1'
#
loop_
_entity.id
_entity.type
_entity.pdbx_description
1 polymer ?
#
loop_
_entity_poly.entity_id
_entity_poly.type
_entity_poly.pdbx_seq_one_letter_code
_entity_poly.pdbx_strand_id
1 'polypeptide(L)' 'MRVYLQENGRCNTVEIFDHLNERFSWGATMNQVGNILAKDRRFSKVGHVRDFFRGGRYTVCVWALASDSLDSDPSLASA' A
#
# COMPACT_ATOMS: atom_id res chain seq x y z
N MET A 1 3.02 2.30 -9.52
CA MET A 1 3.09 1.67 -8.18
C MET A 1 4.48 1.65 -7.58
N ARG A 2 5.48 0.90 -8.07
CA ARG A 2 6.81 0.87 -7.42
C ARG A 2 7.45 2.26 -7.23
N VAL A 3 7.51 3.07 -8.30
CA VAL A 3 8.04 4.45 -8.25
C VAL A 3 7.24 5.31 -7.25
N TYR A 4 5.91 5.23 -7.31
CA TYR A 4 5.03 5.97 -6.41
C TYR A 4 5.27 5.63 -4.93
N LEU A 5 5.42 4.35 -4.58
CA LEU A 5 5.76 3.92 -3.22
C LEU A 5 7.20 4.26 -2.83
N GLN A 6 8.12 4.36 -3.79
CA GLN A 6 9.49 4.81 -3.54
C GLN A 6 9.54 6.32 -3.18
N GLU A 7 8.68 7.14 -3.79
CA GLU A 7 8.61 8.58 -3.52
C GLU A 7 7.84 8.91 -2.24
N ASN A 8 6.80 8.13 -1.91
CA ASN A 8 5.92 8.40 -0.77
C ASN A 8 6.22 7.52 0.46
N GLY A 9 7.04 6.48 0.32
CA GLY A 9 7.41 5.52 1.37
C GLY A 9 6.27 4.56 1.75
N ARG A 10 5.22 5.09 2.38
CA ARG A 10 4.05 4.34 2.86
C ARG A 10 2.76 4.93 2.30
N CYS A 11 1.94 4.07 1.68
CA CYS A 11 0.64 4.48 1.15
C CYS A 11 -0.43 3.45 1.52
N ASN A 12 -1.64 3.93 1.75
CA ASN A 12 -2.79 3.06 1.97
C ASN A 12 -3.41 2.59 0.64
N THR A 13 -4.23 1.53 0.69
CA THR A 13 -4.83 0.94 -0.51
C THR A 13 -5.69 1.94 -1.31
N VAL A 14 -6.29 2.96 -0.67
CA VAL A 14 -7.12 3.97 -1.35
C VAL A 14 -6.25 4.90 -2.17
N GLU A 15 -5.17 5.44 -1.58
CA GLU A 15 -4.21 6.31 -2.28
C GLU A 15 -3.59 5.59 -3.49
N ILE A 16 -3.24 4.32 -3.31
CA ILE A 16 -2.69 3.48 -4.39
C ILE A 16 -3.74 3.23 -5.48
N PHE A 17 -5.00 3.00 -5.09
CA PHE A 17 -6.11 2.83 -6.02
C PHE A 17 -6.34 4.11 -6.84
N ASP A 18 -6.35 5.28 -6.22
CA ASP A 18 -6.60 6.55 -6.89
C ASP A 18 -5.48 6.84 -7.90
N HIS A 19 -4.22 6.68 -7.47
CA HIS A 19 -3.06 6.82 -8.36
C HIS A 19 -3.08 5.85 -9.56
N LEU A 20 -3.57 4.62 -9.37
CA LEU A 20 -3.73 3.65 -10.46
C LEU A 20 -4.82 4.08 -11.44
N ASN A 21 -5.99 4.46 -10.94
CA ASN A 21 -7.14 4.77 -11.77
C ASN A 21 -7.02 6.12 -12.49
N GLU A 22 -6.22 7.05 -11.98
CA GLU A 22 -5.88 8.29 -12.70
C GLU A 22 -4.94 8.05 -13.90
N ARG A 23 -4.12 6.98 -13.87
CA ARG A 23 -3.11 6.70 -14.90
C ARG A 23 -3.55 5.76 -16.01
N PHE A 24 -4.62 4.98 -15.80
CA PHE A 24 -5.04 3.96 -16.76
C PHE A 24 -6.53 4.08 -17.09
N SER A 25 -6.85 4.05 -18.38
CA SER A 25 -8.23 4.16 -18.89
C SER A 25 -9.13 2.97 -18.56
N TRP A 26 -8.53 1.81 -18.21
CA TRP A 26 -9.22 0.57 -17.84
C TRP A 26 -8.87 0.21 -16.39
N GLY A 27 -9.35 1.05 -15.47
CA GLY A 27 -9.07 1.01 -14.05
C GLY A 27 -9.17 -0.37 -13.35
N ALA A 28 -8.73 -0.42 -12.10
CA ALA A 28 -8.80 -1.63 -11.26
C ALA A 28 -9.71 -1.37 -10.06
N THR A 29 -10.41 -2.40 -9.57
CA THR A 29 -11.18 -2.32 -8.32
C THR A 29 -10.27 -2.36 -7.08
N MET A 30 -10.73 -1.82 -5.95
CA MET A 30 -9.95 -1.78 -4.70
C MET A 30 -9.49 -3.17 -4.24
N ASN A 31 -10.35 -4.17 -4.38
CA ASN A 31 -10.02 -5.54 -4.03
C ASN A 31 -8.96 -6.13 -4.97
N GLN A 32 -9.01 -5.82 -6.27
CA GLN A 32 -7.98 -6.23 -7.22
C GLN A 32 -6.63 -5.59 -6.88
N VAL A 33 -6.62 -4.29 -6.55
CA VAL A 33 -5.39 -3.59 -6.11
C VAL A 33 -4.80 -4.26 -4.88
N GLY A 34 -5.61 -4.52 -3.85
CA GLY A 34 -5.18 -5.22 -2.64
C GLY A 34 -4.61 -6.62 -2.93
N ASN A 35 -5.27 -7.39 -3.80
CA ASN A 35 -4.80 -8.72 -4.19
C ASN A 35 -3.48 -8.70 -4.97
N ILE A 36 -3.29 -7.70 -5.84
CA ILE A 36 -2.03 -7.53 -6.60
C ILE A 36 -0.89 -7.20 -5.63
N LEU A 37 -1.11 -6.24 -4.72
CA LEU A 37 -0.12 -5.84 -3.71
C LEU A 37 0.25 -7.01 -2.79
N ALA A 38 -0.73 -7.82 -2.38
CA ALA A 38 -0.48 -8.98 -1.51
C ALA A 38 0.32 -10.11 -2.19
N LYS A 39 0.21 -10.25 -3.52
CA LYS A 39 0.89 -11.33 -4.27
C LYS A 39 2.28 -10.95 -4.76
N ASP A 40 2.57 -9.67 -4.88
CA ASP A 40 3.85 -9.17 -5.39
C ASP A 40 4.83 -8.93 -4.25
N ARG A 41 5.89 -9.76 -4.19
CA ARG A 41 6.94 -9.75 -3.15
C ARG A 41 7.69 -8.43 -3.01
N ARG A 42 7.55 -7.51 -3.97
CA ARG A 42 8.17 -6.18 -3.91
C ARG A 42 7.44 -5.24 -2.96
N PHE A 43 6.22 -5.58 -2.55
CA PHE A 43 5.42 -4.80 -1.61
C PHE A 43 5.23 -5.59 -0.32
N SER A 44 5.29 -4.88 0.80
CA SER A 44 4.99 -5.41 2.13
C SER A 44 3.78 -4.68 2.69
N LYS A 45 2.83 -5.43 3.24
CA LYS A 45 1.79 -4.85 4.09
C LYS A 45 2.41 -4.51 5.44
N VAL A 46 2.51 -3.21 5.74
CA VAL A 46 3.17 -2.69 6.94
C VAL A 46 2.18 -2.28 8.04
N GLY A 47 0.88 -2.31 7.75
CA GLY A 47 -0.13 -2.00 8.75
C GLY A 47 -1.53 -1.81 8.16
N HIS A 48 -2.35 -1.10 8.92
CA HIS A 48 -3.67 -0.66 8.51
C HIS A 48 -4.01 0.68 9.17
N VAL A 49 -4.90 1.44 8.55
CA VAL A 49 -5.45 2.69 9.09
C VAL A 49 -6.96 2.65 9.01
N ARG A 50 -7.64 3.19 10.03
CA ARG A 50 -9.10 3.33 10.05
C ARG A 50 -9.44 4.80 9.94
N ASP A 51 -10.05 5.18 8.82
CA ASP A 51 -10.37 6.58 8.53
C ASP A 51 -11.64 6.70 7.67
N PHE A 52 -12.02 7.94 7.36
CA PHE A 52 -13.13 8.28 6.49
C PHE A 52 -12.69 8.31 5.03
N PHE A 53 -13.18 7.36 4.24
CA PHE A 53 -12.90 7.25 2.81
C PHE A 53 -14.23 7.22 2.04
N ARG A 54 -14.36 8.06 1.00
CA ARG A 54 -15.49 8.05 0.05
C ARG A 54 -16.88 7.97 0.71
N GLY A 55 -17.09 8.73 1.79
CA GLY A 55 -18.40 8.81 2.45
C GLY A 55 -18.64 7.80 3.57
N GLY A 56 -17.66 6.95 3.93
CA GLY A 56 -17.79 6.01 5.04
C GLY A 56 -16.50 5.79 5.81
N ARG A 57 -16.60 5.27 7.04
CA ARG A 57 -15.43 4.85 7.83
C ARG A 57 -15.04 3.43 7.46
N TYR A 58 -13.83 3.26 6.97
CA TYR A 58 -13.28 1.96 6.59
C TYR A 58 -11.89 1.76 7.17
N THR A 59 -11.54 0.50 7.42
CA THR A 59 -10.16 0.11 7.71
C THR A 59 -9.50 -0.33 6.41
N VAL A 60 -8.37 0.27 6.04
CA VAL A 60 -7.64 -0.02 4.80
C VAL A 60 -6.20 -0.40 5.12
N CYS A 61 -5.60 -1.25 4.28
CA CYS A 61 -4.22 -1.71 4.48
C CYS A 61 -3.24 -0.60 4.09
N VAL A 62 -2.10 -0.55 4.78
CA VAL A 62 -0.96 0.31 4.46
C VAL A 62 0.17 -0.56 3.90
N TRP A 63 0.78 -0.07 2.83
CA TRP A 63 1.78 -0.77 2.04
C TRP A 63 3.05 0.07 1.90
N ALA A 64 4.19 -0.62 1.84
CA ALA A 64 5.50 -0.04 1.55
C ALA A 64 6.25 -0.95 0.57
N LEU A 65 7.39 -0.49 0.06
CA LEU A 65 8.34 -1.38 -0.61
C LEU A 65 8.94 -2.36 0.40
N ALA A 66 9.16 -3.61 -0.02
CA ALA A 66 9.68 -4.65 0.86
C ALA A 66 11.08 -4.32 1.42
N SER A 67 11.90 -3.58 0.67
CA SER A 67 13.19 -3.07 1.15
C SER A 67 13.03 -2.10 2.32
N ASP A 68 12.06 -1.19 2.25
CA ASP A 68 11.76 -0.21 3.30
C ASP A 68 11.16 -0.84 4.56
N SER A 69 10.54 -2.02 4.45
CA SER A 69 10.00 -2.72 5.61
C SER A 69 11.06 -3.34 6.51
N LEU A 70 12.27 -3.59 5.99
CA LEU A 70 13.37 -4.18 6.75
C LEU A 70 14.05 -3.17 7.67
N ASP A 71 13.99 -1.88 7.35
CA ASP A 71 14.63 -0.82 8.14
C ASP A 71 13.77 -0.35 9.33
N SER A 72 12.51 -0.78 9.42
CA SER A 72 11.54 -0.29 10.42
C SER A 72 11.18 -1.32 11.49
N ASP A 73 11.82 -2.49 11.54
CA ASP A 73 11.63 -3.47 12.61
C ASP A 73 12.78 -3.39 13.64
N PRO A 74 12.64 -2.64 14.74
CA PRO A 74 13.65 -2.57 15.78
C PRO A 74 13.87 -3.90 16.52
N SER A 75 13.06 -4.94 16.27
CA SER A 75 13.21 -6.25 16.92
C SER A 75 14.23 -7.18 16.23
N LEU A 76 14.67 -6.86 15.00
CA LEU A 76 15.65 -7.68 14.27
C LEU A 76 17.09 -7.15 14.36
N ALA A 77 17.33 -6.02 15.04
CA ALA A 77 18.65 -5.40 15.19
C ALA A 77 19.49 -5.98 16.35
N SER A 78 19.05 -7.08 16.98
CA SER A 78 19.72 -7.67 18.16
C SER A 78 19.92 -9.19 18.10
N ALA A 79 20.20 -9.77 16.93
CA ALA A 79 20.57 -11.18 16.81
C ALA A 79 21.97 -11.34 16.20
#